data_AF-A0A392RIE0-F1
#
_entry.id   AF-A0A392RIE0-F1
#
_cell.length_a   1.000
_cell.length_b   1.000
_cell.length_c   1.000
_cell.angle_alpha   90.00
_cell.angle_beta   90.00
_cell.angle_gamma   90.00
#
_symmetry.space_group_name_H-M   'P 1'
#
loop_
_entity.id
_entity.type
_entity.pdbx_description
1 polymer ?
#
loop_
_entity_poly.entity_id
_entity_poly.type
_entity_poly.pdbx_seq_one_letter_code
_entity_poly.pdbx_strand_id
1 'polypeptide(L)'
;VEEEPPEPSVEPELRRSSRERQVSQRYPPQDYVTVTDSGEADYYQEINTNVDKEKWFEAMQEEMSSLLEKNTFKLVKLLKGKRAPKKATMVERSLPT
;
A
#
# COMPACT_ATOMS: atom_id res chain seq x y z
N VAL A 1 -25.96 -16.53 51.88
CA VAL A 1 -25.36 -16.05 50.62
C VAL A 1 -26.01 -16.90 49.55
N GLU A 2 -27.05 -16.34 48.93
CA GLU A 2 -27.79 -16.98 47.85
C GLU A 2 -26.92 -16.85 46.59
N GLU A 3 -26.50 -17.97 46.02
CA GLU A 3 -25.59 -18.01 44.88
C GLU A 3 -26.43 -18.03 43.59
N GLU A 4 -26.39 -16.92 42.87
CA GLU A 4 -27.06 -16.69 41.58
C GLU A 4 -26.34 -17.49 40.46
N PRO A 5 -27.07 -18.19 39.57
CA PRO A 5 -26.44 -19.01 38.53
C PRO A 5 -25.72 -18.14 37.47
N PRO A 6 -24.62 -18.61 36.88
CA PRO A 6 -23.82 -17.82 35.95
C PRO A 6 -24.60 -17.53 34.65
N GLU A 7 -24.68 -16.25 34.27
CA GLU A 7 -25.30 -15.84 33.01
C GLU A 7 -24.59 -16.49 31.80
N PRO A 8 -25.34 -16.99 30.80
CA PRO A 8 -24.74 -17.57 29.61
C PRO A 8 -24.03 -16.46 28.82
N SER A 9 -22.71 -16.59 28.67
CA SER A 9 -21.89 -15.76 27.79
C SER A 9 -22.36 -15.92 26.35
N VAL A 10 -23.25 -15.04 25.89
CA VAL A 10 -23.65 -14.96 24.48
C VAL A 10 -22.51 -14.32 23.71
N GLU A 11 -21.63 -15.13 23.12
CA GLU A 11 -20.66 -14.63 22.15
C GLU A 11 -21.43 -13.98 20.99
N PRO A 12 -21.13 -12.72 20.63
CA PRO A 12 -21.83 -12.08 19.53
C PRO A 12 -21.50 -12.82 18.24
N GLU A 13 -22.50 -13.46 17.64
CA GLU A 13 -22.35 -14.10 16.34
C GLU A 13 -21.86 -13.06 15.33
N LEU A 14 -20.65 -13.30 14.82
CA LEU A 14 -20.09 -12.49 13.75
C LEU A 14 -21.00 -12.62 12.53
N ARG A 15 -21.70 -11.55 12.19
CA ARG A 15 -22.44 -11.46 10.93
C ARG A 15 -21.46 -11.60 9.76
N ARG A 16 -21.37 -12.81 9.22
CA ARG A 16 -20.60 -13.12 8.02
C ARG A 16 -21.49 -12.89 6.80
N SER A 17 -20.89 -12.38 5.73
CA SER A 17 -21.57 -12.28 4.43
C SER A 17 -21.94 -13.69 3.95
N SER A 18 -23.22 -13.90 3.65
CA SER A 18 -23.72 -15.12 2.99
C SER A 18 -23.57 -15.08 1.46
N ARG A 19 -23.07 -13.96 0.91
CA ARG A 19 -22.91 -13.78 -0.53
C ARG A 19 -21.83 -14.71 -1.07
N GLU A 20 -22.12 -15.41 -2.16
CA GLU A 20 -21.14 -16.23 -2.87
C GLU A 20 -19.91 -15.39 -3.26
N ARG A 21 -18.73 -15.93 -3.00
CA ARG A 21 -17.47 -15.28 -3.41
C ARG A 21 -17.28 -15.49 -4.90
N GLN A 22 -17.42 -14.42 -5.68
CA GLN A 22 -16.93 -14.42 -7.05
C GLN A 22 -15.41 -14.25 -7.09
N VAL A 23 -14.78 -14.99 -8.00
CA VAL A 23 -13.34 -14.85 -8.28
C VAL A 23 -13.12 -13.54 -9.02
N SER A 24 -12.14 -12.75 -8.57
CA SER A 24 -11.71 -11.56 -9.28
C SER A 24 -11.16 -11.94 -10.66
N GLN A 25 -11.76 -11.38 -11.71
CA GLN A 25 -11.24 -11.50 -13.07
C GLN A 25 -10.42 -10.25 -13.39
N ARG A 26 -9.23 -10.44 -13.98
CA ARG A 26 -8.45 -9.32 -14.53
C ARG A 26 -8.92 -9.02 -15.94
N TYR A 27 -9.03 -7.74 -16.26
CA TYR A 27 -9.27 -7.31 -17.63
C TYR A 27 -8.10 -7.73 -18.53
N PRO A 28 -8.39 -8.09 -19.81
CA PRO A 28 -7.34 -8.36 -20.77
C PRO A 28 -6.53 -7.09 -21.05
N PRO A 29 -5.26 -7.22 -21.48
CA PRO A 29 -4.39 -6.06 -21.60
C PRO A 29 -4.85 -4.92 -22.51
N GLN A 30 -5.70 -5.25 -23.46
CA GLN A 30 -6.27 -4.34 -24.44
C GLN A 30 -7.38 -3.45 -23.86
N ASP A 31 -7.95 -3.85 -22.73
CA ASP A 31 -9.08 -3.16 -22.09
C ASP A 31 -8.63 -2.29 -20.89
N TYR A 32 -7.33 -2.33 -20.51
CA TYR A 32 -6.79 -1.39 -19.55
C TYR A 32 -6.23 -0.14 -20.25
N VAL A 33 -6.53 1.03 -19.68
CA VAL A 33 -5.83 2.28 -19.98
C VAL A 33 -5.14 2.72 -18.70
N THR A 34 -3.81 2.86 -18.75
CA THR A 34 -3.05 3.43 -17.65
C THR A 34 -3.26 4.94 -17.68
N VAL A 35 -4.05 5.46 -16.74
CA VAL A 35 -4.18 6.90 -16.53
C VAL A 35 -3.07 7.31 -15.57
N THR A 36 -1.91 7.67 -16.10
CA THR A 36 -0.87 8.39 -15.36
C THR A 36 -1.02 9.87 -15.69
N ASP A 37 -0.82 10.74 -14.70
CA ASP A 37 -0.62 12.15 -15.00
C ASP A 37 0.65 12.23 -15.85
N SER A 38 0.51 12.68 -17.09
CA SER A 38 1.57 12.65 -18.11
C SER A 38 2.86 13.40 -17.74
N GLY A 39 2.90 14.07 -16.57
CA GLY A 39 4.07 14.73 -16.00
C GLY A 39 4.74 14.00 -14.84
N GLU A 40 4.16 12.92 -14.30
CA GLU A 40 4.75 12.13 -13.22
C GLU A 40 5.61 11.00 -13.80
N ALA A 41 6.83 10.86 -13.29
CA ALA A 41 7.73 9.80 -13.71
C ALA A 41 7.34 8.48 -13.03
N ASP A 42 7.19 7.42 -13.82
CA ASP A 42 6.76 6.11 -13.32
C ASP A 42 7.86 5.40 -12.52
N TYR A 43 9.12 5.83 -12.66
CA TYR A 43 10.28 5.18 -12.04
C TYR A 43 11.39 6.15 -11.58
N TYR A 44 12.09 5.75 -10.51
CA TYR A 44 13.20 6.53 -9.93
C TYR A 44 14.31 6.86 -10.94
N GLN A 45 14.61 5.96 -11.87
CA GLN A 45 15.66 6.21 -12.87
C GLN A 45 15.24 7.26 -13.91
N GLU A 46 13.94 7.38 -14.21
CA GLU A 46 13.42 8.40 -15.13
C GLU A 46 13.45 9.79 -14.48
N ILE A 47 13.13 9.88 -13.18
CA ILE A 47 13.27 11.12 -12.39
C ILE A 47 14.72 11.61 -12.45
N ASN A 48 15.70 10.70 -12.41
CA ASN A 48 17.11 11.09 -12.44
C ASN A 48 17.57 11.72 -13.75
N THR A 49 16.85 11.50 -14.84
CA THR A 49 17.10 12.09 -16.17
C THR A 49 16.14 13.22 -16.51
N ASN A 50 15.14 13.48 -15.66
CA ASN A 50 14.13 14.50 -15.88
C ASN A 50 14.70 15.90 -15.58
N VAL A 51 14.28 16.91 -16.35
CA VAL A 51 14.63 18.32 -16.13
C VAL A 51 14.15 18.81 -14.76
N ASP A 52 13.02 18.29 -14.28
CA ASP A 52 12.43 18.65 -12.98
C ASP A 52 13.00 17.85 -11.80
N LYS A 53 14.06 17.05 -12.01
CA LYS A 53 14.71 16.26 -10.97
C LYS A 53 14.98 17.07 -9.70
N GLU A 54 15.59 18.23 -9.84
CA GLU A 54 15.96 19.08 -8.70
C GLU A 54 14.74 19.52 -7.89
N LYS A 55 13.62 19.86 -8.55
CA LYS A 55 12.37 20.18 -7.88
C LYS A 55 11.80 18.99 -7.11
N TRP A 56 11.92 17.78 -7.67
CA TRP A 56 11.52 16.55 -6.97
C TRP A 56 12.39 16.31 -5.73
N PHE A 57 13.70 16.53 -5.80
CA PHE A 57 14.58 16.43 -4.64
C PHE A 57 14.27 17.48 -3.58
N GLU A 58 13.99 18.72 -3.99
CA GLU A 58 13.61 19.80 -3.10
C GLU A 58 12.29 19.50 -2.38
N ALA A 59 11.24 19.11 -3.12
CA ALA A 59 9.94 18.76 -2.56
C ALA A 59 10.04 17.60 -1.56
N MET A 60 10.84 16.57 -1.87
CA MET A 60 11.06 15.43 -0.97
C MET A 60 11.80 15.84 0.31
N GLN A 61 12.75 16.76 0.21
CA GLN A 61 13.43 17.31 1.38
C GLN A 61 12.51 18.21 2.22
N GLU A 62 11.70 19.04 1.59
CA GLU A 62 10.72 19.89 2.28
C GLU A 62 9.70 19.04 3.05
N GLU A 63 9.15 18.00 2.42
CA GLU A 63 8.21 17.08 3.07
C GLU A 63 8.88 16.37 4.27
N MET A 64 10.08 15.82 4.08
CA MET A 64 10.85 15.16 5.14
C MET A 64 11.12 16.11 6.32
N SER A 65 11.47 17.36 6.01
CA SER A 65 11.72 18.39 7.01
C SER A 65 10.44 18.75 7.77
N SER A 66 9.30 18.85 7.07
CA SER A 66 8.01 19.12 7.70
C SER A 66 7.55 17.99 8.62
N LEU A 67 7.78 16.73 8.25
CA LEU A 67 7.49 15.57 9.09
C LEU A 67 8.33 15.60 10.38
N LEU A 68 9.61 15.98 10.28
CA LEU A 68 10.51 16.11 11.42
C LEU A 68 10.09 17.26 12.34
N GLU A 69 9.77 18.42 11.77
CA GLU A 69 9.36 19.61 12.52
C GLU A 69 8.06 19.35 13.29
N LYS A 70 7.08 18.70 12.67
CA LYS A 70 5.79 18.40 13.29
C LYS A 70 5.83 17.20 14.24
N ASN A 71 6.92 16.43 14.25
CA ASN A 71 7.11 15.20 15.02
C ASN A 71 5.87 14.27 14.98
N THR A 72 5.21 14.20 13.82
CA THR A 72 3.93 13.49 13.64
C THR A 72 4.09 11.99 13.46
N PHE A 73 5.33 11.50 13.30
CA PHE A 73 5.62 10.09 13.06
C PHE A 73 6.51 9.52 14.17
N LYS A 74 6.30 8.24 14.48
CA LYS A 74 7.16 7.47 15.38
C LYS A 74 7.65 6.23 14.67
N LEU A 75 8.97 6.12 14.49
CA LEU A 75 9.58 4.91 13.98
C LEU A 75 9.45 3.80 15.03
N VAL A 76 8.77 2.72 14.68
CA VAL A 76 8.63 1.52 15.53
C VAL A 76 9.58 0.45 15.01
N LYS A 77 10.30 -0.20 15.94
CA LYS A 77 11.15 -1.35 15.59
C LYS A 77 10.28 -2.44 14.98
N LEU A 78 10.71 -2.97 13.84
CA LEU A 78 10.02 -4.08 13.20
C LEU A 78 9.98 -5.28 14.16
N LEU A 79 8.78 -5.83 14.39
CA LEU A 79 8.61 -7.01 15.22
C LEU A 79 9.39 -8.19 14.60
N LYS A 80 10.19 -8.86 15.43
CA LYS A 80 10.99 -10.02 15.00
C LYS A 80 10.06 -11.04 14.33
N GLY A 81 10.39 -11.46 13.11
CA GLY A 81 9.60 -12.43 12.32
C GLY A 81 8.71 -11.80 11.24
N LYS A 82 8.45 -10.48 11.27
CA LYS A 82 7.84 -9.78 10.14
C LYS A 82 8.94 -9.33 9.18
N ARG A 83 8.87 -9.76 7.92
CA ARG A 83 9.80 -9.32 6.88
C ARG A 83 9.26 -8.03 6.25
N ALA A 84 10.14 -7.08 5.98
CA ALA A 84 9.79 -5.96 5.11
C ALA A 84 9.30 -6.50 3.75
N PRO A 85 8.31 -5.86 3.12
CA PRO A 85 7.88 -6.25 1.79
C PRO A 85 9.09 -6.27 0.85
N LYS A 86 9.31 -7.40 0.18
CA LYS A 86 10.36 -7.52 -0.83
C LYS A 86 9.95 -6.65 -2.02
N LYS A 87 10.87 -5.85 -2.52
CA LYS A 87 10.68 -5.06 -3.75
C LYS A 87 10.32 -6.05 -4.87
N ALA A 88 9.15 -5.90 -5.47
CA ALA A 88 8.78 -6.69 -6.64
C ALA A 88 9.54 -6.12 -7.83
N THR A 89 10.53 -6.84 -8.34
CA THR A 89 11.16 -6.49 -9.61
C THR A 89 10.15 -6.72 -10.73
N MET A 90 9.77 -5.67 -11.45
CA MET A 90 9.02 -5.80 -12.69
C MET A 90 9.93 -6.47 -13.72
N VAL A 91 9.67 -7.73 -14.03
CA VAL A 91 10.32 -8.43 -15.14
C VAL A 91 9.72 -7.86 -16.41
N GLU A 92 10.50 -7.10 -17.17
CA GLU A 92 10.14 -6.64 -18.49
C GLU A 92 9.85 -7.89 -19.37
N ARG A 93 8.59 -8.06 -19.77
CA ARG A 93 8.22 -9.10 -20.72
C ARG A 93 8.41 -8.52 -22.10
N SER A 94 9.54 -8.82 -22.72
CA SER A 94 9.79 -8.52 -24.13
C SER A 94 8.69 -9.15 -25.00
N LEU A 95 8.11 -8.36 -25.90
CA LEU A 95 7.14 -8.83 -26.90
C LEU A 95 7.88 -9.66 -27.97
N PRO A 96 7.39 -10.84 -28.37
CA PRO A 96 7.95 -11.56 -29.51
C PRO A 96 7.65 -10.81 -30.82
N THR A 97 8.64 -10.81 -31.71
CA THR A 97 8.63 -10.16 -33.04
C THR A 97 7.74 -10.89 -34.03
#